data_AF-A0A836TKT2-F1
#
_entry.id   AF-A0A836TKT2-F1
#
_cell.length_a   1.000
_cell.length_b   1.000
_cell.length_c   1.000
_cell.angle_alpha   90.00
_cell.angle_beta   90.00
_cell.angle_gamma   90.00
#
_symmetry.space_group_name_H-M   'P 1'
#
loop_
_entity.id
_entity.type
_entity.pdbx_description
1 polymer ?
#
loop_
_entity_poly.entity_id
_entity_poly.type
_entity_poly.pdbx_seq_one_letter_code
_entity_poly.pdbx_strand_id
1 'polypeptide(L)' 'NGLGITIISTSKGVMSDSDARAENIGGEVICQVF' A
#
# COMPACT_ATOMS: atom_id res chain seq x y z
N ASN A 1 12.01 -11.60 3.43
CA ASN A 1 13.00 -10.49 3.46
C ASN A 1 12.40 -9.10 3.43
N GLY A 2 11.09 -8.90 3.18
CA GLY A 2 10.45 -7.59 3.38
C GLY A 2 11.04 -6.43 2.58
N LEU A 3 11.81 -6.73 1.52
CA LEU A 3 12.47 -5.74 0.67
C LEU A 3 11.55 -5.16 -0.40
N GLY A 4 10.34 -5.72 -0.54
CA GLY A 4 9.37 -5.29 -1.53
C GLY A 4 8.37 -4.28 -0.96
N ILE A 5 7.87 -3.41 -1.84
CA ILE A 5 6.85 -2.40 -1.52
C ILE A 5 5.59 -2.76 -2.30
N THR A 6 4.45 -2.82 -1.59
CA THR A 6 3.14 -2.95 -2.23
C THR A 6 2.51 -1.57 -2.33
N ILE A 7 2.13 -1.17 -3.54
CA ILE A 7 1.47 0.11 -3.80
C ILE A 7 -0.05 -0.11 -3.82
N ILE A 8 -0.77 0.66 -3.00
CA ILE A 8 -2.21 0.54 -2.80
C ILE A 8 -2.89 1.87 -3.16
N SER A 9 -3.92 1.80 -4.00
CA SER A 9 -4.87 2.89 -4.24
C SER A 9 -5.91 2.93 -3.13
N THR A 10 -5.97 4.02 -2.37
CA THR A 10 -6.94 4.21 -1.27
C THR A 10 -7.83 5.42 -1.55
N SER A 11 -8.88 5.60 -0.73
CA SER A 11 -9.75 6.79 -0.79
C SER A 11 -9.03 8.11 -0.47
N LYS A 12 -7.81 8.06 0.08
CA LYS A 12 -6.96 9.23 0.36
C LYS A 12 -5.82 9.42 -0.65
N GLY A 13 -5.80 8.62 -1.72
CA GLY A 13 -4.74 8.62 -2.73
C GLY A 13 -3.91 7.33 -2.71
N VAL A 14 -2.83 7.33 -3.47
CA VAL A 14 -1.93 6.18 -3.64
C VAL A 14 -0.85 6.20 -2.56
N MET A 15 -0.64 5.07 -1.87
CA MET A 15 0.33 4.95 -0.77
C MET A 15 0.89 3.52 -0.66
N SER A 16 1.88 3.31 0.21
CA SER A 16 2.41 1.98 0.48
C SER A 16 1.45 1.15 1.35
N ASP A 17 1.60 -0.18 1.36
CA ASP A 17 0.82 -1.04 2.27
C ASP A 17 1.11 -0.76 3.73
N SER A 18 2.33 -0.37 4.08
CA SER A 18 2.69 0.06 5.43
C SER A 18 1.94 1.31 5.86
N ASP A 19 1.84 2.32 4.98
CA ASP A 19 1.13 3.57 5.28
C ASP A 19 -0.38 3.31 5.40
N ALA A 20 -0.95 2.53 4.48
CA ALA A 20 -2.36 2.16 4.51
C ALA A 20 -2.73 1.41 5.80
N ARG A 21 -1.87 0.50 6.26
CA ARG A 21 -2.06 -0.22 7.54
C ARG A 21 -1.92 0.71 8.75
N ALA A 22 -0.96 1.63 8.74
CA ALA A 22 -0.79 2.59 9.83
C ALA A 22 -2.03 3.49 9.98
N GLU A 23 -2.66 3.87 8.86
CA GLU A 23 -3.89 4.66 8.84
C GLU A 23 -5.17 3.84 9.01
N ASN A 24 -5.10 2.50 9.06
CA ASN A 24 -6.25 1.59 9.05
C ASN A 24 -7.21 1.80 7.86
N ILE A 25 -6.66 2.00 6.67
CA ILE A 25 -7.41 2.24 5.43
C ILE A 25 -7.15 1.10 4.45
N GLY A 26 -8.22 0.60 3.84
CA GLY A 26 -8.16 -0.39 2.76
C GLY A 26 -8.06 0.26 1.38
N GLY A 27 -7.82 -0.57 0.38
CA GLY A 27 -7.71 -0.11 -0.99
C GLY A 27 -7.46 -1.24 -1.98
N GLU A 28 -7.24 -0.85 -3.23
CA GLU A 28 -6.90 -1.76 -4.31
C GLU A 28 -5.38 -1.86 -4.45
N VAL A 29 -4.84 -3.08 -4.49
CA VAL A 29 -3.41 -3.29 -4.75
C VAL A 29 -3.16 -3.06 -6.24
N ILE A 30 -2.33 -2.06 -6.57
CA ILE A 30 -2.02 -1.71 -7.96
C ILE A 30 -0.85 -2.58 -8.45
N CYS A 31 0.24 -2.62 -7.69
CA CYS A 31 1.43 -3.38 -8.04
C CYS A 31 2.30 -3.69 -6.82
N GLN A 32 3.24 -4.61 -7.04
CA GLN A 32 4.26 -4.99 -6.07
C GLN A 32 5.63 -4.88 -6.74
N VAL A 33 6.57 -4.26 -6.05
CA VAL A 33 7.97 -4.17 -6.47
C VAL A 33 8.81 -5.05 -5.55
N PHE A 34 9.73 -5.85 -6.10
CA PHE A 34 10.55 -6.84 -5.38
C PHE A 34 12.05 -6.54 -5.49
#